data_AF-A0A848CA89-F1
#
_entry.id   AF-A0A848CA89-F1
#
_cell.length_a   1.000
_cell.length_b   1.000
_cell.length_c   1.000
_cell.angle_alpha   90.00
_cell.angle_beta   90.00
_cell.angle_gamma   90.00
#
_symmetry.space_group_name_H-M   'P 1'
#
loop_
_entity.id
_entity.type
_entity.pdbx_description
1 polymer ?
#
loop_
_entity_poly.entity_id
_entity_poly.type
_entity_poly.pdbx_seq_one_letter_code
_entity_poly.pdbx_strand_id
1 'polypeptide(L)'
;MNQNVFVKIAAEDERFIYVKNNPAYQSFLNGFFEYQEEVSTKAGRVKKSSNKAGSYRNFLIRLVIYYKEVYGTYPSSLENPTTVEGIKAFMKIPSFIEFNKAGHYYFSATIRGYIDYLDQLKLIDVNNVSEPHKIYLLHGPKKRSVTYINHEEMFVRNPRELLAAKHKADWKCCEDARHKTFTAQNDHRAYIEGHHLIPMRIQKDFEYTIDFADNIVPLCPNCHRKIHFAIKQDRNKMIEKFYFERIEAIETHGINISIDELEKCYS
;
A
#
# COMPACT_ATOMS: atom_id res chain seq x y z
N MET A 1 23.83 -30.75 -16.80
CA MET A 1 22.85 -31.19 -15.78
C MET A 1 22.38 -29.94 -15.06
N ASN A 2 21.18 -29.43 -15.33
CA ASN A 2 20.66 -28.30 -14.55
C ASN A 2 20.38 -28.80 -13.14
N GLN A 3 21.09 -28.27 -12.16
CA GLN A 3 20.93 -28.57 -10.75
C GLN A 3 19.48 -28.23 -10.34
N ASN A 4 18.81 -29.11 -9.60
CA ASN A 4 17.46 -28.82 -9.12
C ASN A 4 17.52 -27.70 -8.08
N VAL A 5 17.06 -26.50 -8.45
CA VAL A 5 17.10 -25.30 -7.61
C VAL A 5 15.96 -25.23 -6.58
N PHE A 6 14.93 -26.07 -6.71
CA PHE A 6 13.77 -26.09 -5.82
C PHE A 6 14.04 -26.97 -4.61
N VAL A 7 14.56 -26.34 -3.56
CA VAL A 7 14.96 -27.00 -2.31
C VAL A 7 14.39 -26.25 -1.11
N LYS A 8 14.26 -26.92 0.04
CA LYS A 8 13.74 -26.26 1.25
C LYS A 8 14.69 -25.12 1.68
N ILE A 9 14.15 -23.90 1.76
CA ILE A 9 14.87 -22.71 2.25
C ILE A 9 14.35 -22.35 3.66
N ALA A 10 15.24 -22.30 4.64
CA ALA A 10 14.91 -21.92 6.02
C ALA A 10 14.65 -20.40 6.13
N ALA A 11 14.00 -19.94 7.21
CA ALA A 11 13.75 -18.51 7.38
C ALA A 11 15.03 -17.74 7.79
N GLU A 12 16.01 -18.49 8.28
CA GLU A 12 17.33 -18.06 8.72
C GLU A 12 18.34 -18.05 7.55
N ASP A 13 17.97 -18.57 6.38
CA ASP A 13 18.82 -18.55 5.18
C ASP A 13 19.10 -17.11 4.75
N GLU A 14 20.37 -16.80 4.45
CA GLU A 14 20.79 -15.44 4.09
C GLU A 14 20.02 -14.88 2.88
N ARG A 15 19.67 -15.73 1.90
CA ARG A 15 18.88 -15.33 0.73
C ARG A 15 17.46 -14.97 1.12
N PHE A 16 16.90 -15.67 2.11
CA PHE A 16 15.59 -15.36 2.67
C PHE A 16 15.61 -14.02 3.41
N ILE A 17 16.60 -13.82 4.28
CA ILE A 17 16.77 -12.56 5.03
C ILE A 17 16.99 -11.40 4.06
N TYR A 18 17.81 -11.58 3.02
CA TYR A 18 18.04 -10.59 1.97
C TYR A 18 16.72 -10.17 1.31
N VAL A 19 15.95 -11.12 0.76
CA VAL A 19 14.69 -10.79 0.07
C VAL A 19 13.67 -10.18 1.02
N LYS A 20 13.56 -10.70 2.25
CA LYS A 20 12.63 -10.20 3.28
C LYS A 20 12.90 -8.73 3.62
N ASN A 21 14.18 -8.35 3.73
CA ASN A 21 14.59 -7.02 4.16
C ASN A 21 14.86 -6.07 2.98
N ASN A 22 14.88 -6.56 1.74
CA ASN A 22 15.15 -5.74 0.55
C ASN A 22 14.08 -4.64 0.41
N PRO A 23 14.47 -3.35 0.45
CA PRO A 23 13.53 -2.23 0.36
C PRO A 23 12.64 -2.26 -0.89
N ALA A 24 13.15 -2.80 -2.01
CA ALA A 24 12.40 -2.91 -3.26
C ALA A 24 11.18 -3.84 -3.16
N TYR A 25 11.15 -4.77 -2.19
CA TYR A 25 10.06 -5.75 -2.06
C TYR A 25 9.18 -5.54 -0.82
N GLN A 26 9.65 -4.79 0.18
CA GLN A 26 8.95 -4.69 1.46
C GLN A 26 7.51 -4.19 1.32
N SER A 27 7.30 -3.14 0.52
CA SER A 27 5.96 -2.59 0.31
C SER A 27 5.02 -3.64 -0.27
N PHE A 28 5.45 -4.34 -1.33
CA PHE A 28 4.67 -5.41 -1.96
C PHE A 28 4.40 -6.58 -1.00
N LEU A 29 5.41 -7.03 -0.27
CA LEU A 29 5.29 -8.17 0.65
C LEU A 29 4.35 -7.86 1.83
N ASN A 30 4.35 -6.62 2.33
CA ASN A 30 3.40 -6.17 3.34
C ASN A 30 1.99 -5.99 2.74
N GLY A 31 1.91 -5.41 1.53
CA GLY A 31 0.74 -5.38 0.66
C GLY A 31 0.00 -6.70 0.62
N PHE A 32 0.72 -7.71 0.14
CA PHE A 32 0.27 -9.08 -0.01
C PHE A 32 -0.10 -9.74 1.33
N PHE A 33 0.66 -9.50 2.40
CA PHE A 33 0.35 -10.03 3.73
C PHE A 33 -1.03 -9.55 4.22
N GLU A 34 -1.31 -8.25 4.17
CA GLU A 34 -2.59 -7.75 4.69
C GLU A 34 -3.75 -8.18 3.78
N TYR A 35 -3.54 -8.28 2.46
CA TYR A 35 -4.53 -8.87 1.56
C TYR A 35 -4.87 -10.32 1.97
N GLN A 36 -3.87 -11.13 2.32
CA GLN A 36 -4.10 -12.51 2.80
C GLN A 36 -4.77 -12.56 4.19
N GLU A 37 -4.50 -11.60 5.07
CA GLU A 37 -5.23 -11.47 6.35
C GLU A 37 -6.71 -11.15 6.09
N GLU A 38 -7.00 -10.23 5.17
CA GLU A 38 -8.38 -9.89 4.80
C GLU A 38 -9.14 -11.06 4.18
N VAL A 39 -8.52 -11.79 3.25
CA VAL A 39 -9.11 -13.00 2.64
C VAL A 39 -9.40 -14.04 3.72
N SER A 40 -8.48 -14.22 4.66
CA SER A 40 -8.65 -15.16 5.77
C SER A 40 -9.79 -14.74 6.72
N THR A 41 -9.96 -13.43 6.93
CA THR A 41 -11.00 -12.86 7.79
C THR A 41 -12.39 -12.92 7.13
N LYS A 42 -12.50 -12.58 5.84
CA LYS A 42 -13.75 -12.60 5.06
C LYS A 42 -14.27 -14.03 4.82
N ALA A 43 -13.40 -15.03 4.81
CA ALA A 43 -13.78 -16.44 4.60
C ALA A 43 -14.53 -17.11 5.77
N GLY A 44 -14.82 -16.39 6.87
CA GLY A 44 -15.78 -16.82 7.89
C GLY A 44 -15.41 -18.13 8.62
N ARG A 45 -14.14 -18.55 8.61
CA ARG A 45 -13.66 -19.72 9.35
C ARG A 45 -12.36 -19.34 10.05
N VAL A 46 -12.48 -18.92 11.32
CA VAL A 46 -11.68 -19.32 12.50
C VAL A 46 -11.65 -18.20 13.57
N LYS A 47 -12.09 -18.54 14.79
CA LYS A 47 -11.65 -17.92 16.05
C LYS A 47 -10.21 -18.42 16.32
N LYS A 48 -9.24 -17.49 16.48
CA LYS A 48 -7.77 -17.66 16.69
C LYS A 48 -6.87 -17.70 15.43
N SER A 49 -6.22 -16.57 15.16
CA SER A 49 -4.80 -16.41 14.78
C SER A 49 -4.07 -17.56 14.05
N SER A 50 -4.58 -18.09 12.94
CA SER A 50 -3.71 -18.90 12.08
C SER A 50 -2.76 -17.92 11.38
N ASN A 51 -1.44 -18.02 11.59
CA ASN A 51 -0.41 -17.17 10.97
C ASN A 51 -0.27 -17.45 9.45
N LYS A 52 -1.40 -17.59 8.75
CA LYS A 52 -1.52 -18.08 7.37
C LYS A 52 -1.04 -17.02 6.38
N ALA A 53 -1.42 -15.75 6.56
CA ALA A 53 -0.88 -14.67 5.75
C ALA A 53 0.64 -14.56 5.89
N GLY A 54 1.15 -14.68 7.13
CA GLY A 54 2.59 -14.71 7.39
C GLY A 54 3.28 -15.87 6.67
N SER A 55 2.64 -17.04 6.65
CA SER A 55 3.12 -18.20 5.90
C SER A 55 3.17 -17.91 4.40
N TYR A 56 2.10 -17.36 3.82
CA TYR A 56 2.04 -17.07 2.38
C TYR A 56 3.06 -16.00 1.97
N ARG A 57 3.24 -14.94 2.77
CA ARG A 57 4.33 -13.97 2.56
C ARG A 57 5.70 -14.67 2.54
N ASN A 58 5.94 -15.58 3.48
CA ASN A 58 7.19 -16.33 3.55
C ASN A 58 7.37 -17.30 2.36
N PHE A 59 6.30 -17.88 1.83
CA PHE A 59 6.37 -18.68 0.60
C PHE A 59 6.64 -17.81 -0.63
N LEU A 60 6.09 -16.59 -0.69
CA LEU A 60 6.37 -15.65 -1.77
C LEU A 60 7.84 -15.22 -1.77
N ILE A 61 8.42 -14.94 -0.61
CA ILE A 61 9.86 -14.68 -0.47
C ILE A 61 10.70 -15.82 -1.08
N ARG A 62 10.33 -17.07 -0.81
CA ARG A 62 11.03 -18.24 -1.39
C ARG A 62 10.87 -18.32 -2.91
N LEU A 63 9.71 -17.97 -3.45
CA LEU A 63 9.49 -17.90 -4.91
C LEU A 63 10.40 -16.86 -5.56
N VAL A 64 10.64 -15.72 -4.90
CA VAL A 64 11.59 -14.70 -5.38
C VAL A 64 13.03 -15.22 -5.39
N ILE A 65 13.41 -16.03 -4.41
CA ILE A 65 14.74 -16.68 -4.42
C ILE A 65 14.82 -17.65 -5.59
N TYR A 66 13.84 -18.53 -5.78
CA TYR A 66 13.85 -19.45 -6.92
C TYR A 66 13.84 -18.72 -8.27
N TYR A 67 13.20 -17.56 -8.36
CA TYR A 67 13.26 -16.71 -9.56
C TYR A 67 14.71 -16.35 -9.89
N LYS A 68 15.49 -15.91 -8.92
CA LYS A 68 16.92 -15.66 -9.13
C LYS A 68 17.67 -16.93 -9.54
N GLU A 69 17.43 -18.06 -8.89
CA GLU A 69 18.15 -19.30 -9.19
C GLU A 69 17.83 -19.83 -10.60
N VAL A 70 16.59 -19.60 -11.09
CA VAL A 70 16.16 -20.03 -12.43
C VAL A 70 16.58 -19.05 -13.52
N TYR A 71 16.45 -17.74 -13.28
CA TYR A 71 16.61 -16.70 -14.31
C TYR A 71 17.91 -15.88 -14.17
N GLY A 72 18.74 -16.16 -13.15
CA GLY A 72 20.06 -15.56 -12.93
C GLY A 72 20.05 -14.24 -12.16
N THR A 73 18.91 -13.56 -12.05
CA THR A 73 18.79 -12.26 -11.36
C THR A 73 17.56 -12.18 -10.48
N TYR A 74 17.63 -11.37 -9.42
CA TYR A 74 16.42 -11.03 -8.67
C TYR A 74 15.46 -10.20 -9.55
N PRO A 75 14.14 -10.32 -9.35
CA PRO A 75 13.17 -9.53 -10.11
C PRO A 75 13.30 -8.04 -9.76
N SER A 76 13.14 -7.15 -10.75
CA SER A 76 13.18 -5.71 -10.51
C SER A 76 12.01 -5.22 -9.65
N SER A 77 10.84 -5.86 -9.80
CA SER A 77 9.66 -5.67 -8.97
C SER A 77 8.77 -6.92 -9.02
N LEU A 78 7.90 -7.09 -8.02
CA LEU A 78 7.05 -8.29 -7.89
C LEU A 78 5.73 -8.19 -8.65
N GLU A 79 5.39 -7.01 -9.16
CA GLU A 79 4.23 -6.75 -10.02
C GLU A 79 4.59 -6.70 -11.51
N ASN A 80 5.89 -6.68 -11.84
CA ASN A 80 6.33 -6.66 -13.24
C ASN A 80 5.79 -7.89 -14.00
N PRO A 81 5.15 -7.73 -15.17
CA PRO A 81 4.56 -8.85 -15.92
C PRO A 81 5.53 -10.01 -16.20
N THR A 82 6.80 -9.74 -16.48
CA THR A 82 7.84 -10.76 -16.70
C THR A 82 8.13 -11.53 -15.40
N THR A 83 8.11 -10.86 -14.25
CA THR A 83 8.21 -11.52 -12.94
C THR A 83 7.02 -12.45 -12.70
N VAL A 84 5.80 -11.94 -12.96
CA VAL A 84 4.54 -12.69 -12.77
C VAL A 84 4.54 -13.97 -13.62
N GLU A 85 4.86 -13.84 -14.91
CA GLU A 85 4.92 -14.99 -15.83
C GLU A 85 6.05 -15.96 -15.45
N GLY A 86 7.21 -15.46 -15.03
CA GLY A 86 8.31 -16.31 -14.60
C GLY A 86 8.00 -17.11 -13.33
N ILE A 87 7.28 -16.53 -12.35
CA ILE A 87 6.81 -17.24 -11.15
C ILE A 87 5.70 -18.24 -11.53
N LYS A 88 4.76 -17.88 -12.42
CA LYS A 88 3.72 -18.80 -12.93
C LYS A 88 4.32 -20.01 -13.64
N ALA A 89 5.41 -19.80 -14.39
CA ALA A 89 6.09 -20.85 -15.14
C ALA A 89 6.62 -21.97 -14.24
N PHE A 90 6.92 -21.72 -12.96
CA PHE A 90 7.34 -22.77 -12.02
C PHE A 90 6.31 -23.90 -11.91
N MET A 91 5.02 -23.60 -11.99
CA MET A 91 3.96 -24.61 -11.93
C MET A 91 3.99 -25.59 -13.12
N LYS A 92 4.79 -25.31 -14.15
CA LYS A 92 5.00 -26.17 -15.31
C LYS A 92 6.34 -26.92 -15.27
N ILE A 93 7.21 -26.62 -14.32
CA ILE A 93 8.54 -27.25 -14.22
C ILE A 93 8.41 -28.55 -13.42
N PRO A 94 8.80 -29.72 -13.99
CA PRO A 94 8.63 -31.02 -13.33
C PRO A 94 9.22 -31.10 -11.92
N SER A 95 10.44 -30.60 -11.72
CA SER A 95 11.11 -30.62 -10.41
C SER A 95 10.41 -29.75 -9.36
N PHE A 96 9.80 -28.63 -9.78
CA PHE A 96 8.99 -27.81 -8.88
C PHE A 96 7.68 -28.50 -8.51
N ILE A 97 7.02 -29.16 -9.47
CA ILE A 97 5.77 -29.90 -9.22
C ILE A 97 6.00 -30.98 -8.16
N GLU A 98 7.07 -31.76 -8.28
CA GLU A 98 7.44 -32.79 -7.31
C GLU A 98 7.76 -32.18 -5.92
N PHE A 99 8.60 -31.13 -5.89
CA PHE A 99 8.96 -30.44 -4.67
C PHE A 99 7.74 -29.84 -3.94
N ASN A 100 6.86 -29.17 -4.69
CA ASN A 100 5.66 -28.54 -4.16
C ASN A 100 4.63 -29.57 -3.67
N LYS A 101 4.51 -30.72 -4.34
CA LYS A 101 3.68 -31.85 -3.87
C LYS A 101 4.19 -32.39 -2.53
N ALA A 102 5.50 -32.57 -2.37
CA ALA A 102 6.10 -32.98 -1.10
C ALA A 102 5.87 -31.95 0.03
N GLY A 103 5.79 -30.66 -0.33
CA GLY A 103 5.48 -29.57 0.59
C GLY A 103 3.98 -29.22 0.72
N HIS A 104 3.06 -30.15 0.46
CA HIS A 104 1.61 -29.96 0.60
C HIS A 104 1.02 -28.79 -0.22
N TYR A 105 1.58 -28.50 -1.39
CA TYR A 105 1.07 -27.50 -2.35
C TYR A 105 1.00 -26.05 -1.86
N TYR A 106 1.72 -25.69 -0.79
CA TYR A 106 1.72 -24.33 -0.25
C TYR A 106 2.23 -23.29 -1.24
N PHE A 107 3.18 -23.65 -2.12
CA PHE A 107 3.63 -22.72 -3.16
C PHE A 107 2.53 -22.48 -4.20
N SER A 108 1.81 -23.50 -4.65
CA SER A 108 0.68 -23.30 -5.56
C SER A 108 -0.46 -22.48 -4.93
N ALA A 109 -0.72 -22.65 -3.63
CA ALA A 109 -1.68 -21.79 -2.93
C ALA A 109 -1.19 -20.33 -2.86
N THR A 110 0.11 -20.14 -2.59
CA THR A 110 0.72 -18.81 -2.53
C THR A 110 0.74 -18.13 -3.90
N ILE A 111 1.11 -18.85 -4.98
CA ILE A 111 1.10 -18.32 -6.36
C ILE A 111 -0.31 -17.88 -6.74
N ARG A 112 -1.35 -18.68 -6.45
CA ARG A 112 -2.74 -18.29 -6.69
C ARG A 112 -3.14 -17.05 -5.90
N GLY A 113 -2.80 -16.98 -4.62
CA GLY A 113 -3.06 -15.80 -3.81
C GLY A 113 -2.32 -14.55 -4.31
N TYR A 114 -1.08 -14.72 -4.77
CA TYR A 114 -0.28 -13.65 -5.36
C TYR A 114 -0.87 -13.17 -6.70
N ILE A 115 -1.33 -14.08 -7.55
CA ILE A 115 -2.03 -13.72 -8.80
C ILE A 115 -3.36 -13.02 -8.49
N ASP A 116 -4.16 -13.52 -7.56
CA ASP A 116 -5.41 -12.85 -7.18
C ASP A 116 -5.13 -11.47 -6.61
N TYR A 117 -4.11 -11.33 -5.74
CA TYR A 117 -3.65 -10.02 -5.28
C TYR A 117 -3.29 -9.08 -6.44
N LEU A 118 -2.54 -9.56 -7.43
CA LEU A 118 -2.20 -8.78 -8.63
C LEU A 118 -3.40 -8.44 -9.50
N ASP A 119 -4.35 -9.36 -9.67
CA ASP A 119 -5.53 -9.14 -10.49
C ASP A 119 -6.49 -8.17 -9.80
N GLN A 120 -6.61 -8.26 -8.48
CA GLN A 120 -7.26 -7.24 -7.68
C GLN A 120 -6.53 -5.89 -7.89
N LEU A 121 -5.18 -5.86 -8.01
CA LEU A 121 -4.44 -4.60 -8.21
C LEU A 121 -4.76 -4.01 -9.59
N LYS A 122 -5.02 -4.86 -10.59
CA LYS A 122 -5.41 -4.50 -11.97
C LYS A 122 -6.89 -4.16 -12.15
N LEU A 123 -7.81 -4.71 -11.37
CA LEU A 123 -9.23 -4.31 -11.40
C LEU A 123 -9.43 -2.84 -10.97
N ILE A 124 -8.43 -2.26 -10.31
CA ILE A 124 -8.33 -0.82 -10.00
C ILE A 124 -7.78 -0.02 -11.22
N ASP A 125 -7.51 -0.67 -12.36
CA ASP A 125 -6.72 -0.15 -13.48
C ASP A 125 -7.35 -0.27 -14.87
N VAL A 126 -8.68 -0.23 -14.99
CA VAL A 126 -9.36 -0.54 -16.27
C VAL A 126 -9.54 0.66 -17.22
N ASN A 127 -9.08 1.88 -16.90
CA ASN A 127 -9.15 3.03 -17.82
C ASN A 127 -7.77 3.66 -18.14
N ASN A 128 -6.88 2.81 -18.65
CA ASN A 128 -5.85 3.01 -19.68
C ASN A 128 -4.63 3.96 -19.50
N VAL A 129 -3.47 3.31 -19.71
CA VAL A 129 -2.11 3.70 -20.16
C VAL A 129 -1.11 4.39 -19.20
N SER A 130 -0.03 3.63 -18.96
CA SER A 130 1.31 3.94 -18.40
C SER A 130 1.43 4.23 -16.89
N GLU A 131 1.96 3.22 -16.20
CA GLU A 131 2.88 3.24 -15.04
C GLU A 131 2.39 2.51 -13.78
N PRO A 132 3.27 1.67 -13.17
CA PRO A 132 2.89 0.63 -12.23
C PRO A 132 2.64 1.18 -10.81
N HIS A 133 1.93 0.36 -10.02
CA HIS A 133 1.66 0.45 -8.57
C HIS A 133 0.40 1.23 -8.16
N LYS A 134 -0.74 0.54 -8.00
CA LYS A 134 -1.88 1.08 -7.23
C LYS A 134 -1.98 0.41 -5.88
N ILE A 135 -1.82 1.20 -4.83
CA ILE A 135 -2.00 0.83 -3.42
C ILE A 135 -3.51 0.76 -3.14
N TYR A 136 -3.97 -0.24 -2.39
CA TYR A 136 -5.40 -0.33 -2.01
C TYR A 136 -5.79 0.77 -1.05
N LEU A 137 -6.83 1.49 -1.47
CA LEU A 137 -7.48 2.59 -0.78
C LEU A 137 -8.79 2.12 -0.17
N LEU A 138 -9.30 2.92 0.77
CA LEU A 138 -10.74 2.94 1.01
C LEU A 138 -11.44 3.36 -0.29
N HIS A 139 -12.42 2.57 -0.75
CA HIS A 139 -13.20 2.85 -1.97
C HIS A 139 -14.63 3.28 -1.65
N GLY A 140 -14.88 3.64 -0.39
CA GLY A 140 -16.18 4.01 0.11
C GLY A 140 -16.18 4.19 1.63
N PRO A 141 -17.37 4.37 2.23
CA PRO A 141 -17.50 4.66 3.65
C PRO A 141 -17.00 3.48 4.49
N LYS A 142 -16.06 3.74 5.39
CA LYS A 142 -15.58 2.76 6.38
C LYS A 142 -15.73 3.34 7.77
N LYS A 143 -16.32 2.56 8.68
CA LYS A 143 -16.50 2.96 10.08
C LYS A 143 -15.16 3.34 10.71
N ARG A 144 -15.15 4.46 11.45
CA ARG A 144 -13.98 4.87 12.23
C ARG A 144 -13.59 3.79 13.23
N SER A 145 -12.29 3.66 13.49
CA SER A 145 -11.73 2.71 14.46
C SER A 145 -10.91 3.46 15.49
N VAL A 146 -11.01 3.05 16.75
CA VAL A 146 -10.37 3.68 17.88
C VAL A 146 -9.47 2.68 18.60
N THR A 147 -8.36 3.17 19.13
CA THR A 147 -7.47 2.46 20.04
C THR A 147 -7.26 3.32 21.29
N TYR A 148 -6.69 2.74 22.34
CA TYR A 148 -6.42 3.45 23.59
C TYR A 148 -4.93 3.43 23.87
N ILE A 149 -4.34 4.61 24.03
CA ILE A 149 -2.93 4.79 24.42
C ILE A 149 -2.93 5.69 25.65
N ASN A 150 -2.33 5.24 26.76
CA ASN A 150 -2.29 6.00 28.02
C ASN A 150 -3.67 6.51 28.50
N HIS A 151 -4.72 5.69 28.32
CA HIS A 151 -6.13 6.05 28.62
C HIS A 151 -6.75 7.15 27.75
N GLU A 152 -6.06 7.61 26.71
CA GLU A 152 -6.60 8.53 25.71
C GLU A 152 -7.10 7.75 24.48
N GLU A 153 -8.28 8.15 23.99
CA GLU A 153 -8.86 7.63 22.75
C GLU A 153 -8.09 8.17 21.54
N MET A 154 -7.56 7.26 20.73
CA MET A 154 -6.76 7.57 19.55
C MET A 154 -7.41 6.95 18.32
N PHE A 155 -7.60 7.76 17.28
CA PHE A 155 -8.09 7.25 16.00
C PHE A 155 -6.98 6.52 15.24
N VAL A 156 -7.29 5.30 14.79
CA VAL A 156 -6.35 4.45 14.06
C VAL A 156 -6.03 5.07 12.69
N ARG A 157 -4.74 5.17 12.35
CA ARG A 157 -4.28 5.63 11.04
C ARG A 157 -3.77 4.46 10.20
N ASN A 158 -4.04 4.51 8.90
CA ASN A 158 -3.61 3.57 7.89
C ASN A 158 -2.48 4.19 7.04
N PRO A 159 -1.22 3.78 7.23
CA PRO A 159 -0.09 4.32 6.46
C PRO A 159 -0.19 4.06 4.94
N ARG A 160 -1.04 3.12 4.51
CA ARG A 160 -1.29 2.85 3.08
C ARG A 160 -2.02 4.00 2.39
N GLU A 161 -2.95 4.65 3.09
CA GLU A 161 -3.69 5.80 2.53
C GLU A 161 -2.75 6.96 2.25
N LEU A 162 -1.80 7.21 3.14
CA LEU A 162 -0.73 8.17 2.92
C LEU A 162 0.12 7.81 1.70
N LEU A 163 0.60 6.56 1.62
CA LEU A 163 1.42 6.13 0.50
C LEU A 163 0.67 6.23 -0.83
N ALA A 164 -0.61 5.90 -0.83
CA ALA A 164 -1.46 5.97 -2.01
C ALA A 164 -1.73 7.42 -2.45
N ALA A 165 -1.96 8.33 -1.50
CA ALA A 165 -2.04 9.75 -1.81
C ALA A 165 -0.75 10.25 -2.47
N LYS A 166 0.42 9.88 -1.92
CA LYS A 166 1.74 10.20 -2.51
C LYS A 166 1.90 9.62 -3.92
N HIS A 167 1.41 8.40 -4.14
CA HIS A 167 1.44 7.75 -5.45
C HIS A 167 0.53 8.46 -6.46
N LYS A 168 -0.69 8.82 -6.07
CA LYS A 168 -1.63 9.57 -6.90
C LYS A 168 -1.07 10.93 -7.32
N ALA A 169 -0.25 11.54 -6.47
CA ALA A 169 0.43 12.80 -6.76
C ALA A 169 1.79 12.63 -7.45
N ASP A 170 2.23 11.41 -7.79
CA ASP A 170 3.55 11.13 -8.37
C ASP A 170 4.70 11.77 -7.56
N TRP A 171 4.60 11.69 -6.23
CA TRP A 171 5.54 12.32 -5.29
C TRP A 171 5.78 13.82 -5.50
N LYS A 172 4.85 14.51 -6.17
CA LYS A 172 4.87 15.96 -6.38
C LYS A 172 3.98 16.68 -5.38
N CYS A 173 4.26 17.96 -5.17
CA CYS A 173 3.41 18.82 -4.34
C CYS A 173 2.10 19.14 -5.07
N CYS A 174 0.95 18.93 -4.42
CA CYS A 174 -0.36 19.26 -4.98
C CYS A 174 -0.58 20.78 -5.12
N GLU A 175 0.15 21.61 -4.37
CA GLU A 175 0.07 23.07 -4.55
C GLU A 175 0.70 23.51 -5.87
N ASP A 176 1.90 23.00 -6.17
CA ASP A 176 2.59 23.23 -7.44
C ASP A 176 3.54 22.06 -7.72
N ALA A 177 3.28 21.34 -8.81
CA ALA A 177 4.07 20.17 -9.21
C ALA A 177 5.53 20.49 -9.57
N ARG A 178 5.87 21.77 -9.76
CA ARG A 178 7.25 22.24 -10.05
C ARG A 178 8.09 22.40 -8.78
N HIS A 179 7.48 22.41 -7.60
CA HIS A 179 8.22 22.51 -6.35
C HIS A 179 9.18 21.34 -6.19
N LYS A 180 10.46 21.65 -6.05
CA LYS A 180 11.53 20.66 -5.84
C LYS A 180 11.79 20.47 -4.35
N THR A 181 12.09 19.23 -3.99
CA THR A 181 12.56 18.85 -2.66
C THR A 181 13.75 17.88 -2.81
N PHE A 182 14.41 17.57 -1.70
CA PHE A 182 15.49 16.58 -1.70
C PHE A 182 14.94 15.17 -1.94
N THR A 183 15.78 14.26 -2.41
CA THR A 183 15.43 12.84 -2.56
C THR A 183 15.39 12.17 -1.18
N ALA A 184 14.27 11.52 -0.85
CA ALA A 184 14.11 10.80 0.40
C ALA A 184 14.93 9.49 0.40
N GLN A 185 15.53 9.15 1.55
CA GLN A 185 16.37 7.96 1.67
C GLN A 185 15.58 6.65 1.55
N ASN A 186 14.32 6.63 2.01
CA ASN A 186 13.57 5.39 2.18
C ASN A 186 12.96 4.84 0.88
N ASP A 187 12.57 5.72 -0.04
CA ASP A 187 11.90 5.35 -1.30
C ASP A 187 12.61 5.89 -2.54
N HIS A 188 13.69 6.64 -2.38
CA HIS A 188 14.47 7.28 -3.45
C HIS A 188 13.63 8.19 -4.37
N ARG A 189 12.55 8.77 -3.86
CA ARG A 189 11.68 9.72 -4.57
C ARG A 189 11.76 11.12 -3.96
N ALA A 190 11.12 12.12 -4.56
CA ALA A 190 11.07 13.47 -4.02
C ALA A 190 10.41 13.47 -2.62
N TYR A 191 11.03 14.16 -1.65
CA TYR A 191 10.50 14.24 -0.31
C TYR A 191 9.23 15.10 -0.25
N ILE A 192 8.13 14.49 0.13
CA ILE A 192 6.84 15.14 0.33
C ILE A 192 6.18 14.65 1.61
N GLU A 193 5.39 15.52 2.23
CA GLU A 193 4.66 15.30 3.47
C GLU A 193 3.17 15.12 3.13
N GLY A 194 2.48 14.22 3.83
CA GLY A 194 1.03 14.10 3.69
C GLY A 194 0.32 14.96 4.71
N HIS A 195 -0.65 15.75 4.24
CA HIS A 195 -1.47 16.62 5.08
C HIS A 195 -2.95 16.24 4.91
N HIS A 196 -3.64 15.86 5.99
CA HIS A 196 -5.09 15.65 5.92
C HIS A 196 -5.82 16.99 5.73
N LEU A 197 -6.58 17.13 4.64
CA LEU A 197 -7.38 18.33 4.34
C LEU A 197 -8.48 18.52 5.39
N ILE A 198 -9.30 17.50 5.62
CA ILE A 198 -10.17 17.42 6.79
C ILE A 198 -9.28 16.92 7.94
N PRO A 199 -8.92 17.75 8.93
CA PRO A 199 -7.87 17.38 9.87
C PRO A 199 -8.32 16.24 10.80
N MET A 200 -7.43 15.27 11.08
CA MET A 200 -7.75 14.13 11.95
C MET A 200 -8.27 14.50 13.35
N ARG A 201 -8.01 15.73 13.83
CA ARG A 201 -8.50 16.22 15.13
C ARG A 201 -10.03 16.30 15.22
N ILE A 202 -10.73 16.38 14.08
CA ILE A 202 -12.20 16.41 14.01
C ILE A 202 -12.82 15.06 13.60
N GLN A 203 -12.03 13.98 13.59
CA GLN A 203 -12.54 12.63 13.26
C GLN A 203 -13.72 12.20 14.15
N LYS A 204 -13.80 12.69 15.39
CA LYS A 204 -14.91 12.41 16.31
C LYS A 204 -16.27 12.94 15.84
N ASP A 205 -16.27 13.92 14.92
CA ASP A 205 -17.48 14.53 14.40
C ASP A 205 -18.07 13.73 13.21
N PHE A 206 -17.33 12.72 12.71
CA PHE A 206 -17.75 11.88 11.59
C PHE A 206 -17.98 10.43 12.00
N GLU A 207 -19.01 9.78 11.46
CA GLU A 207 -19.28 8.36 11.64
C GLU A 207 -18.24 7.45 10.97
N TYR A 208 -17.79 7.86 9.78
CA TYR A 208 -16.80 7.16 8.97
C TYR A 208 -15.40 7.74 9.20
N THR A 209 -14.37 6.95 8.90
CA THR A 209 -12.99 7.41 9.00
C THR A 209 -12.72 8.51 7.98
N ILE A 210 -12.03 9.56 8.40
CA ILE A 210 -11.48 10.61 7.52
C ILE A 210 -10.01 10.34 7.15
N ASP A 211 -9.48 9.17 7.51
CA ASP A 211 -8.15 8.72 7.12
C ASP A 211 -8.23 7.87 5.85
N PHE A 212 -8.39 8.55 4.71
CA PHE A 212 -8.37 7.98 3.37
C PHE A 212 -7.59 8.89 2.42
N ALA A 213 -7.04 8.34 1.33
CA ALA A 213 -6.08 9.07 0.50
C ALA A 213 -6.64 10.31 -0.19
N ASP A 214 -7.93 10.33 -0.55
CA ASP A 214 -8.53 11.52 -1.16
C ASP A 214 -8.64 12.69 -0.18
N ASN A 215 -8.63 12.41 1.13
CA ASN A 215 -8.49 13.43 2.17
C ASN A 215 -7.03 13.81 2.46
N ILE A 216 -6.04 13.07 1.95
CA ILE A 216 -4.62 13.36 2.18
C ILE A 216 -4.05 14.13 0.98
N VAL A 217 -3.42 15.27 1.28
CA VAL A 217 -2.80 16.19 0.33
C VAL A 217 -1.28 16.10 0.44
N PRO A 218 -0.59 15.48 -0.54
CA PRO A 218 0.86 15.56 -0.70
C PRO A 218 1.37 16.99 -0.88
N LEU A 219 2.20 17.48 0.04
CA LEU A 219 2.76 18.83 0.04
C LEU A 219 4.29 18.81 0.22
N CYS A 220 4.98 19.77 -0.39
CA CYS A 220 6.36 20.06 0.00
C CYS A 220 6.38 20.72 1.39
N PRO A 221 7.52 20.72 2.11
CA PRO A 221 7.59 21.28 3.46
C PRO A 221 7.13 22.74 3.55
N ASN A 222 7.45 23.57 2.55
CA ASN A 222 7.03 24.98 2.54
C ASN A 222 5.51 25.14 2.41
N CYS A 223 4.87 24.40 1.51
CA CYS A 223 3.42 24.44 1.33
C CYS A 223 2.68 23.83 2.53
N HIS A 224 3.23 22.77 3.14
CA HIS A 224 2.67 22.20 4.36
C HIS A 224 2.73 23.20 5.52
N ARG A 225 3.80 23.98 5.64
CA ARG A 225 3.85 25.08 6.61
C ARG A 225 2.91 26.23 6.24
N LYS A 226 2.80 26.58 4.96
CA LYS A 226 1.90 27.65 4.49
C LYS A 226 0.45 27.38 4.86
N ILE A 227 -0.08 26.17 4.66
CA ILE A 227 -1.48 25.85 5.00
C ILE A 227 -1.77 25.91 6.52
N HIS A 228 -0.74 25.80 7.37
CA HIS A 228 -0.89 25.92 8.82
C HIS A 228 -0.65 27.34 9.36
N PHE A 229 0.34 28.06 8.81
CA PHE A 229 0.90 29.24 9.45
C PHE A 229 0.80 30.54 8.62
N ALA A 230 0.38 30.46 7.36
CA ALA A 230 0.18 31.67 6.57
C ALA A 230 -1.00 32.51 7.09
N ILE A 231 -1.04 33.78 6.69
CA ILE A 231 -2.19 34.65 6.93
C ILE A 231 -3.46 34.00 6.35
N LYS A 232 -4.61 34.30 6.98
CA LYS A 232 -5.91 33.69 6.64
C LYS A 232 -6.19 33.74 5.13
N GLN A 233 -5.91 34.88 4.47
CA GLN A 233 -6.15 35.03 3.04
C GLN A 233 -5.37 34.00 2.18
N ASP A 234 -4.08 33.81 2.45
CA ASP A 234 -3.25 32.90 1.65
C ASP A 234 -3.50 31.43 1.99
N ARG A 235 -3.81 31.16 3.26
CA ARG A 235 -4.22 29.84 3.71
C ARG A 235 -5.54 29.41 3.08
N ASN A 236 -6.56 30.28 3.13
CA ASN A 236 -7.89 29.95 2.63
C ASN A 236 -7.89 29.73 1.12
N LYS A 237 -7.07 30.48 0.35
CA LYS A 237 -6.86 30.18 -1.09
C LYS A 237 -6.39 28.75 -1.35
N MET A 238 -5.50 28.22 -0.50
CA MET A 238 -5.04 26.83 -0.63
C MET A 238 -6.14 25.84 -0.24
N ILE A 239 -6.85 26.11 0.85
CA ILE A 239 -7.96 25.25 1.33
C ILE A 239 -9.06 25.18 0.27
N GLU A 240 -9.46 26.32 -0.29
CA GLU A 240 -10.48 26.45 -1.33
C GLU A 240 -10.11 25.63 -2.57
N LYS A 241 -8.88 25.77 -3.05
CA LYS A 241 -8.36 24.96 -4.16
C LYS A 241 -8.50 23.46 -3.86
N PHE A 242 -7.97 22.99 -2.74
CA PHE A 242 -7.99 21.56 -2.43
C PHE A 242 -9.40 21.04 -2.13
N TYR A 243 -10.28 21.87 -1.59
CA TYR A 243 -11.68 21.54 -1.38
C TYR A 243 -12.37 21.22 -2.71
N PHE A 244 -12.31 22.14 -3.68
CA PHE A 244 -12.97 21.94 -4.96
C PHE A 244 -12.35 20.82 -5.80
N GLU A 245 -11.04 20.57 -5.66
CA GLU A 245 -10.37 19.45 -6.31
C GLU A 245 -10.80 18.07 -5.77
N ARG A 246 -11.35 18.00 -4.54
CA ARG A 246 -11.48 16.73 -3.79
C ARG A 246 -12.85 16.44 -3.23
N ILE A 247 -13.76 17.41 -3.15
CA ILE A 247 -15.03 17.27 -2.44
C ILE A 247 -15.87 16.10 -2.98
N GLU A 248 -15.97 15.94 -4.30
CA GLU A 248 -16.72 14.82 -4.90
C GLU A 248 -16.15 13.47 -4.48
N ALA A 249 -14.83 13.33 -4.43
CA ALA A 249 -14.18 12.09 -3.99
C ALA A 249 -14.40 11.86 -2.49
N ILE A 250 -14.29 12.89 -1.66
CA ILE A 250 -14.54 12.85 -0.21
C ILE A 250 -15.97 12.39 0.09
N GLU A 251 -16.96 12.88 -0.66
CA GLU A 251 -18.37 12.51 -0.51
C GLU A 251 -18.62 11.03 -0.74
N THR A 252 -17.86 10.38 -1.64
CA THR A 252 -17.95 8.92 -1.86
C THR A 252 -17.59 8.10 -0.61
N HIS A 253 -16.88 8.68 0.36
CA HIS A 253 -16.57 8.07 1.64
C HIS A 253 -17.62 8.33 2.72
N GLY A 254 -18.76 8.93 2.37
CA GLY A 254 -19.83 9.26 3.32
C GLY A 254 -19.46 10.43 4.23
N ILE A 255 -18.53 11.27 3.80
CA ILE A 255 -18.11 12.47 4.52
C ILE A 255 -18.71 13.68 3.81
N ASN A 256 -19.46 14.49 4.55
CA ASN A 256 -19.99 15.76 4.06
C ASN A 256 -19.43 16.88 4.94
N ILE A 257 -18.85 17.90 4.32
CA ILE A 257 -18.33 19.09 4.97
C ILE A 257 -18.42 20.24 3.99
N SER A 258 -18.93 21.39 4.43
CA SER A 258 -18.93 22.62 3.63
C SER A 258 -17.55 23.30 3.67
N ILE A 259 -17.28 24.16 2.68
CA ILE A 259 -16.05 24.96 2.67
C ILE A 259 -15.92 25.84 3.93
N ASP A 260 -17.01 26.42 4.42
CA ASP A 260 -17.02 27.25 5.64
C ASP A 260 -16.67 26.44 6.89
N GLU A 261 -17.15 25.20 7.00
CA GLU A 261 -16.78 24.29 8.08
C GLU A 261 -15.32 23.88 7.99
N LEU A 262 -14.84 23.58 6.78
CA LEU A 262 -13.45 23.22 6.55
C LEU A 262 -12.50 24.38 6.91
N GLU A 263 -12.78 25.61 6.49
CA GLU A 263 -11.95 26.77 6.83
C GLU A 263 -11.87 27.04 8.34
N LYS A 264 -12.96 26.82 9.08
CA LYS A 264 -12.98 26.91 10.56
C LYS A 264 -12.03 25.89 11.19
N CYS A 265 -11.80 24.75 10.54
CA CYS A 265 -10.86 23.74 10.99
C CYS A 265 -9.39 24.15 10.86
N TYR A 266 -9.08 25.31 10.28
CA TYR A 266 -7.72 25.84 10.14
C TYR A 266 -7.51 27.19 10.84
N SER A 267 -8.54 27.67 11.53
CA SER A 267 -8.49 28.91 12.30
C SER A 267 -7.95 28.70 13.71
#